data_AF-A0A259MVC5-F1
#
_entry.id   AF-A0A259MVC5-F1
#
_cell.length_a   1.000
_cell.length_b   1.000
_cell.length_c   1.000
_cell.angle_alpha   90.00
_cell.angle_beta   90.00
_cell.angle_gamma   90.00
#
_symmetry.space_group_name_H-M   'P 1'
#
loop_
_entity.id
_entity.type
_entity.pdbx_description
1 polymer ?
#
loop_
_entity_poly.entity_id
_entity_poly.type
_entity_poly.pdbx_seq_one_letter_code
_entity_poly.pdbx_strand_id
1 'polypeptide(L)'
;MTISEKDFDIINDREVRHRQTGATWATYRYENPEDTGSSLTESPGRAGEGHFPTAAELRPHAVALLRRLAGVGPAKGAPGPEGWT
;
A
#
# COMPACT_ATOMS: atom_id res chain seq x y z
N MET A 1 -6.29 -10.58 17.95
CA MET A 1 -6.73 -10.45 16.54
C MET A 1 -5.48 -10.51 15.69
N THR A 2 -5.43 -11.40 14.70
CA THR A 2 -4.24 -11.56 13.84
C THR A 2 -4.48 -10.81 12.54
N ILE A 3 -3.73 -9.74 12.30
CA ILE A 3 -3.83 -8.93 11.08
C ILE A 3 -3.04 -9.63 9.96
N SER A 4 -3.66 -9.80 8.79
CA SER A 4 -3.08 -10.48 7.62
C SER A 4 -3.22 -9.62 6.36
N GLU A 5 -2.40 -9.91 5.33
CA GLU A 5 -2.51 -9.26 4.00
C GLU A 5 -3.93 -9.34 3.40
N LYS A 6 -4.70 -10.41 3.68
CA LYS A 6 -6.07 -10.59 3.17
C LYS A 6 -7.09 -9.60 3.75
N ASP A 7 -6.74 -8.93 4.84
CA ASP A 7 -7.56 -7.90 5.47
C ASP A 7 -7.38 -6.54 4.77
N PHE A 8 -6.46 -6.45 3.81
CA PHE A 8 -6.20 -5.26 3.02
C PHE A 8 -6.69 -5.44 1.58
N ASP A 9 -7.36 -4.43 1.07
CA ASP A 9 -7.62 -4.25 -0.34
C ASP A 9 -6.41 -3.52 -0.96
N ILE A 10 -5.85 -4.11 -2.01
CA ILE A 10 -4.74 -3.52 -2.78
C ILE A 10 -5.36 -2.61 -3.84
N ILE A 11 -5.17 -1.30 -3.72
CA ILE A 11 -5.72 -0.30 -4.64
C ILE A 11 -4.80 -0.19 -5.87
N ASN A 12 -3.49 -0.14 -5.66
CA ASN A 12 -2.44 -0.17 -6.71
C ASN A 12 -1.11 -0.65 -6.10
N ASP A 13 -0.02 -0.65 -6.87
CA ASP A 13 1.32 -1.06 -6.39
C ASP A 13 1.88 -0.19 -5.26
N ARG A 14 1.22 0.92 -4.96
CA ARG A 14 1.65 1.95 -4.01
C ARG A 14 0.62 2.26 -2.94
N GLU A 15 -0.57 1.68 -2.98
CA GLU A 15 -1.67 2.04 -2.07
C GLU A 15 -2.45 0.81 -1.62
N VAL A 16 -2.66 0.71 -0.31
CA VAL A 16 -3.44 -0.36 0.32
C VAL A 16 -4.43 0.23 1.32
N ARG A 17 -5.57 -0.45 1.47
CA ARG A 17 -6.65 -0.06 2.37
C ARG A 17 -7.03 -1.21 3.28
N HIS A 18 -7.06 -1.01 4.59
CA HIS A 18 -7.63 -2.00 5.49
C HIS A 18 -9.15 -2.06 5.31
N ARG A 19 -9.69 -3.22 4.94
CA ARG A 19 -11.10 -3.39 4.54
C ARG A 19 -12.07 -3.02 5.64
N GLN A 20 -11.73 -3.37 6.88
CA GLN A 20 -12.65 -3.28 8.02
C GLN A 20 -12.71 -1.86 8.61
N THR A 21 -11.59 -1.16 8.70
CA THR A 21 -11.55 0.22 9.26
C THR A 21 -11.60 1.29 8.18
N GLY A 22 -11.25 0.93 6.94
CA GLY A 22 -11.07 1.87 5.85
C GLY A 22 -9.80 2.70 5.93
N ALA A 23 -8.88 2.41 6.85
CA ALA A 23 -7.61 3.12 6.93
C ALA A 23 -6.74 2.82 5.70
N THR A 24 -6.08 3.84 5.15
CA THR A 24 -5.28 3.74 3.92
C THR A 24 -3.83 4.15 4.13
N TRP A 25 -2.95 3.48 3.39
CA TRP A 25 -1.51 3.77 3.34
C TRP A 25 -1.06 3.85 1.89
N ALA A 26 -0.38 4.93 1.53
CA ALA A 26 0.17 5.15 0.20
C ALA A 26 1.68 5.47 0.27
N THR A 27 2.47 4.88 -0.61
CA THR A 27 3.89 5.23 -0.80
C THR A 27 4.06 6.08 -2.05
N TYR A 28 4.55 7.31 -1.90
CA TYR A 28 4.98 8.13 -3.02
C TYR A 28 6.47 7.91 -3.29
N ARG A 29 6.81 7.52 -4.51
CA ARG A 29 8.17 7.61 -5.01
C ARG A 29 8.33 9.00 -5.60
N TYR A 30 9.21 9.82 -5.03
CA TYR A 30 9.57 11.08 -5.66
C TYR A 30 10.10 10.78 -7.06
N GLU A 31 9.67 11.57 -8.04
CA GLU A 31 10.19 11.49 -9.41
C GLU A 31 11.69 11.79 -9.46
N ASN A 32 12.21 12.43 -8.40
CA ASN A 32 13.61 12.75 -8.23
C ASN A 32 14.38 11.53 -7.65
N PRO A 33 15.29 10.91 -8.40
CA PRO A 33 16.02 9.71 -7.96
C PRO A 33 17.00 9.96 -6.81
N GLU A 34 17.27 11.22 -6.49
CA GLU A 34 18.18 11.66 -5.42
C GLU A 34 17.47 11.72 -4.05
N ASP A 35 16.14 11.90 -4.06
CA ASP A 35 15.29 11.80 -2.87
C ASP A 35 15.10 10.32 -2.53
N THR A 36 16.10 9.78 -1.83
CA THR A 36 16.14 8.41 -1.35
C THR A 36 15.18 8.24 -0.17
N GLY A 37 13.89 8.42 -0.41
CA GLY A 37 12.86 8.34 0.61
C GLY A 37 11.48 8.17 -0.01
N SER A 38 10.94 6.94 0.03
CA SER A 38 9.51 6.76 -0.20
C SER A 38 8.75 7.43 0.94
N SER A 39 7.98 8.47 0.65
CA SER A 39 7.14 9.12 1.66
C SER A 39 5.88 8.28 1.87
N LEU A 40 5.63 7.84 3.11
CA LEU A 40 4.43 7.09 3.49
C LEU A 40 3.36 8.07 3.95
N THR A 41 2.24 8.13 3.24
CA THR A 41 1.06 8.88 3.65
C THR A 41 0.05 7.94 4.28
N GLU A 42 -0.43 8.30 5.47
CA GLU A 42 -1.39 7.50 6.25
C GLU A 42 -2.69 8.30 6.40
N SER A 43 -3.81 7.69 6.05
CA SER A 43 -5.13 8.28 6.23
C SER A 43 -5.95 7.40 7.18
N PRO A 44 -6.39 7.94 8.33
CA PRO A 44 -7.12 7.16 9.32
C PRO A 44 -8.50 6.76 8.77
N GLY A 45 -8.89 5.52 9.07
CA GLY A 45 -10.21 4.99 8.74
C GLY A 45 -11.27 5.39 9.78
N ARG A 46 -12.55 5.14 9.47
CA ARG A 46 -13.62 5.23 10.46
C ARG A 46 -13.61 3.93 11.27
N ALA A 47 -12.98 3.97 12.44
CA ALA A 47 -13.27 2.96 13.46
C ALA A 47 -14.76 3.10 13.81
N GLY A 48 -15.58 2.13 13.40
CA GLY A 48 -16.97 2.05 13.86
C GLY A 48 -17.03 1.78 15.37
N GLU A 49 -18.23 1.81 15.96
CA GLU A 49 -18.45 1.34 17.34
C GLU A 49 -18.07 -0.15 17.42
N GLY A 50 -16.84 -0.44 17.84
CA GLY A 50 -16.28 -1.79 17.93
C GLY A 50 -14.78 -1.80 18.21
N HIS A 51 -14.27 -2.94 18.71
CA HIS A 51 -12.84 -3.17 18.95
C HIS A 51 -12.13 -3.44 17.61
N PHE A 52 -11.85 -2.38 16.86
CA PHE A 52 -11.05 -2.45 15.64
C PHE A 52 -9.58 -2.12 15.93
N PRO A 53 -8.63 -2.74 15.23
CA PRO A 53 -7.22 -2.38 15.35
C PRO A 53 -7.01 -0.91 14.93
N THR A 54 -6.17 -0.21 15.70
CA THR A 54 -5.79 1.17 15.45
C THR A 54 -4.90 1.28 14.20
N ALA A 55 -4.79 2.48 13.62
CA ALA A 55 -3.88 2.72 12.50
C ALA A 55 -2.42 2.37 12.86
N ALA A 56 -2.01 2.60 14.10
CA ALA A 56 -0.66 2.26 14.58
C ALA A 56 -0.40 0.74 14.58
N GLU A 57 -1.41 -0.07 14.92
CA GLU A 57 -1.31 -1.54 14.87
C GLU A 57 -1.32 -2.08 13.44
N LEU A 58 -2.05 -1.42 12.54
CA LEU A 58 -2.16 -1.82 11.13
C LEU A 58 -0.93 -1.42 10.29
N ARG A 59 -0.29 -0.30 10.62
CA ARG A 59 0.84 0.30 9.90
C ARG A 59 1.98 -0.68 9.55
N PRO A 60 2.55 -1.49 10.47
CA PRO A 60 3.65 -2.40 10.11
C PRO A 60 3.25 -3.42 9.04
N HIS A 61 1.99 -3.88 9.04
CA HIS A 61 1.47 -4.82 8.05
C HIS A 61 1.25 -4.14 6.69
N ALA A 62 0.68 -2.93 6.69
CA ALA A 62 0.49 -2.13 5.49
C ALA A 62 1.83 -1.79 4.82
N VAL A 63 2.83 -1.38 5.60
CA VAL A 63 4.18 -1.06 5.09
C VAL A 63 4.88 -2.28 4.51
N ALA A 64 4.78 -3.44 5.17
CA ALA A 64 5.35 -4.68 4.65
C ALA A 64 4.71 -5.08 3.31
N LEU A 65 3.38 -4.96 3.20
CA LEU A 65 2.65 -5.21 1.97
C LEU A 65 3.05 -4.25 0.84
N LEU A 66 3.11 -2.95 1.12
CA LEU A 66 3.54 -1.94 0.14
C LEU A 66 4.98 -2.17 -0.35
N ARG A 67 5.91 -2.53 0.54
CA ARG A 67 7.28 -2.90 0.15
C ARG A 67 7.31 -4.13 -0.75
N ARG A 68 6.47 -5.13 -0.44
CA ARG A 68 6.34 -6.33 -1.28
C ARG A 68 5.79 -5.96 -2.66
N LEU A 69 4.74 -5.14 -2.73
CA LEU A 69 4.17 -4.67 -4.00
C LEU A 69 5.18 -3.86 -4.82
N ALA A 70 5.95 -2.97 -4.19
CA ALA A 70 7.00 -2.20 -4.86
C ALA A 70 8.19 -3.08 -5.33
N GLY A 71 8.50 -4.16 -4.61
CA GLY A 71 9.52 -5.15 -5.00
C GLY A 71 9.04 -6.15 -6.05
N VAL A 72 7.73 -6.36 -6.15
CA VAL A 72 7.06 -7.00 -7.28
C VAL A 72 6.84 -5.92 -8.35
N GLY A 73 7.94 -5.42 -8.93
CA GLY A 73 7.87 -4.75 -10.22
C GLY A 73 7.16 -5.65 -11.25
N PRO A 74 6.67 -5.10 -12.37
CA PRO A 74 5.98 -5.91 -13.38
C PRO A 74 6.83 -7.13 -13.68
N ALA A 75 6.24 -8.32 -13.49
CA ALA A 75 6.90 -9.56 -13.84
C ALA A 75 7.47 -9.40 -15.25
N LYS A 76 8.74 -9.74 -15.40
CA LYS A 76 9.49 -9.76 -16.66
C LYS A 76 8.61 -10.38 -17.75
N GLY A 77 7.95 -9.56 -18.59
CA GLY A 77 6.96 -10.03 -19.55
C GLY A 77 5.73 -9.13 -19.80
N ALA A 78 5.57 -7.96 -19.17
CA ALA A 78 4.60 -6.99 -19.65
C ALA A 78 5.13 -6.37 -20.97
N PRO A 79 4.44 -6.51 -22.12
CA PRO A 79 4.81 -5.77 -23.31
C PRO A 79 4.68 -4.28 -22.98
N GLY A 80 5.78 -3.55 -23.10
CA GLY A 80 5.76 -2.09 -23.06
C GLY A 80 4.86 -1.54 -24.16
N PRO A 81 4.44 -0.26 -24.09
CA PRO A 81 3.64 0.37 -25.11
C PRO A 81 4.48 0.64 -26.38
N GLU A 82 4.88 -0.41 -27.09
CA GLU A 82 5.37 -0.35 -28.46
C GLU A 82 4.23 -0.79 -29.38
N GLY A 83 3.41 0.18 -29.75
CA GLY A 83 2.29 0.00 -30.66
C GLY A 83 1.93 1.29 -31.37
N TRP A 84 2.94 2.07 -31.75
CA TRP A 84 2.80 3.20 -32.68
C TRP A 84 3.85 3.00 -33.79
N THR A 85 3.49 2.18 -34.77
CA THR A 85 4.07 2.21 -36.12
C THR A 85 2.93 2.35 -37.10
#